data_AF-D8S9U4-F1
#
_entry.id   AF-D8S9U4-F1
#
_cell.length_a   1.000
_cell.length_b   1.000
_cell.length_c   1.000
_cell.angle_alpha   90.00
_cell.angle_beta   90.00
_cell.angle_gamma   90.00
#
_symmetry.space_group_name_H-M   'P 1'
#
loop_
_entity.id
_entity.type
_entity.pdbx_description
1 polymer ?
#
loop_
_entity_poly.entity_id
_entity_poly.type
_entity_poly.pdbx_seq_one_letter_code
_entity_poly.pdbx_strand_id
1 'polypeptide(L)'
;METVRSARSRFEAWERSCEKRMDELQEMSRSVSRGGHEESEQLKQHLREISEQKIHKEKEITARKQQHETLKKMIEQANEKKIYLAKRLELLKERREGCAHVAEESLKDLEERVRRVQQKVNAQKIARKFYNDILGIRADFASGIKITFTKVNAKNPDHEYSCTIRLDKHTNKYAMLDCVPYVKRSVDLLDDLNITNEFFEFLRLMRREFERLAEESDARSVRLKDLHTFQSVHGGHGARFLRSAATLVPAANLWIPARDPGLGFFPGEAMQLKRAYDKIYDKYERDKARRIENAEKLFEEHKLRTAAYSKATESLVETLREENEMLRHLVKESQVEETMVRLKELEKENALYRNQLLMAQARDCHSDRTREDRYRFLQRLFELLSDMQITEVEDDNSAAFVFLHQSTGLKFSLEPVVDPDTARICGGDREVKFTSLALGSLRYIAPEWMRESITFSISQAPVFFRRIQTVTRGRS
;
A
#
# COMPACT_ATOMS: atom_id res chain seq x y z
N MET A 1 29.75 61.68 -114.59
CA MET A 1 30.45 60.49 -114.04
C MET A 1 30.27 60.36 -112.53
N GLU A 2 30.22 61.45 -111.74
CA GLU A 2 30.06 61.40 -110.28
C GLU A 2 28.64 61.07 -109.78
N THR A 3 27.60 61.46 -110.52
CA THR A 3 26.18 61.22 -110.16
C THR A 3 25.81 59.73 -110.18
N VAL A 4 26.39 58.94 -111.09
CA VAL A 4 26.13 57.49 -111.22
C VAL A 4 26.83 56.70 -110.10
N ARG A 5 28.04 57.08 -109.68
CA ARG A 5 28.73 56.45 -108.54
C ARG A 5 27.99 56.70 -107.23
N SER A 6 27.46 57.92 -107.03
CA SER A 6 26.64 58.25 -105.87
C SER A 6 25.31 57.49 -105.84
N ALA A 7 24.65 57.30 -106.98
CA ALA A 7 23.44 56.48 -107.06
C ALA A 7 23.70 55.00 -106.76
N ARG A 8 24.80 54.44 -107.28
CA ARG A 8 25.20 53.05 -107.02
C ARG A 8 25.58 52.82 -105.55
N SER A 9 26.34 53.72 -104.93
CA SER A 9 26.66 53.62 -103.51
C SER A 9 25.42 53.72 -102.61
N ARG A 10 24.43 54.54 -102.99
CA ARG A 10 23.15 54.63 -102.27
C ARG A 10 22.31 53.35 -102.43
N PHE A 11 22.33 52.74 -103.61
CA PHE A 11 21.65 51.47 -103.86
C PHE A 11 22.30 50.31 -103.09
N GLU A 12 23.63 50.19 -103.12
CA GLU A 12 24.36 49.17 -102.35
C GLU A 12 24.21 49.39 -100.84
N ALA A 13 24.10 50.64 -100.37
CA ALA A 13 23.78 50.92 -98.97
C ALA A 13 22.34 50.54 -98.61
N TRP A 14 21.38 50.74 -99.52
CA TRP A 14 19.99 50.30 -99.36
C TRP A 14 19.88 48.77 -99.36
N GLU A 15 20.57 48.08 -100.27
CA GLU A 15 20.64 46.61 -100.34
C GLU A 15 21.19 46.01 -99.04
N ARG A 16 22.35 46.51 -98.56
CA ARG A 16 22.90 46.09 -97.25
C ARG A 16 21.96 46.41 -96.10
N SER A 17 21.22 47.52 -96.16
CA SER A 17 20.21 47.85 -95.14
C SER A 17 18.99 46.92 -95.19
N CYS A 18 18.59 46.46 -96.37
CA CYS A 18 17.51 45.50 -96.56
C CYS A 18 17.94 44.10 -96.09
N GLU A 19 19.14 43.64 -96.43
CA GLU A 19 19.72 42.39 -95.94
C GLU A 19 19.84 42.39 -94.42
N LYS A 20 20.40 43.46 -93.84
CA LYS A 20 20.51 43.59 -92.37
C LYS A 20 19.14 43.54 -91.68
N ARG A 21 18.13 44.21 -92.24
CA ARG A 21 16.75 44.13 -91.71
C ARG A 21 16.15 42.73 -91.87
N MET A 22 16.47 42.04 -92.96
CA MET A 22 16.01 40.66 -93.18
C MET A 22 16.63 39.73 -92.14
N ASP A 23 17.94 39.87 -91.86
CA ASP A 23 18.65 39.11 -90.84
C ASP A 23 18.14 39.43 -89.43
N GLU A 24 17.90 40.71 -89.12
CA GLU A 24 17.29 41.14 -87.86
C GLU A 24 15.88 40.55 -87.67
N LEU A 25 15.05 40.55 -88.73
CA LEU A 25 13.71 39.94 -88.69
C LEU A 25 13.77 38.42 -88.56
N GLN A 26 14.71 37.76 -89.24
CA GLN A 26 14.93 36.32 -89.10
C GLN A 26 15.42 35.96 -87.71
N GLU A 27 16.34 36.73 -87.15
CA GLU A 27 16.86 36.50 -85.80
C GLU A 27 15.79 36.77 -84.73
N MET A 28 14.98 37.83 -84.88
CA MET A 28 13.81 38.07 -84.03
C MET A 28 12.77 36.94 -84.15
N SER A 29 12.48 36.44 -85.36
CA SER A 29 11.57 35.31 -85.55
C SER A 29 12.08 34.03 -84.90
N ARG A 30 13.40 33.77 -85.03
CA ARG A 30 14.08 32.65 -84.37
C ARG A 30 14.14 32.82 -82.86
N SER A 31 14.33 34.02 -82.34
CA SER A 31 14.36 34.27 -80.89
C SER A 31 12.96 34.10 -80.28
N VAL A 32 11.92 34.62 -80.94
CA VAL A 32 10.52 34.44 -80.51
C VAL A 32 10.11 32.97 -80.56
N SER A 33 10.51 32.25 -81.60
CA SER A 33 10.22 30.81 -81.71
C SER A 33 10.97 29.97 -80.67
N ARG A 34 12.23 30.31 -80.35
CA ARG A 34 13.00 29.68 -79.26
C ARG A 34 12.36 29.96 -77.90
N GLY A 35 12.03 31.21 -77.60
CA GLY A 35 11.35 31.59 -76.35
C GLY A 35 10.01 30.87 -76.17
N GLY A 36 9.18 30.84 -77.23
CA GLY A 36 7.90 30.11 -77.19
C GLY A 36 8.07 28.60 -77.04
N HIS A 37 9.12 28.00 -77.61
CA HIS A 37 9.44 26.59 -77.43
C HIS A 37 9.92 26.30 -76.01
N GLU A 38 10.79 27.14 -75.45
CA GLU A 38 11.28 27.03 -74.07
C GLU A 38 10.13 27.14 -73.05
N GLU A 39 9.24 28.12 -73.22
CA GLU A 39 8.03 28.27 -72.40
C GLU A 39 7.09 27.05 -72.53
N SER A 40 6.92 26.51 -73.75
CA SER A 40 6.13 25.30 -73.98
C SER A 40 6.73 24.08 -73.26
N GLU A 41 8.04 23.91 -73.29
CA GLU A 41 8.71 22.81 -72.59
C GLU A 41 8.65 22.97 -71.05
N GLN A 42 8.80 24.19 -70.53
CA GLN A 42 8.61 24.48 -69.11
C GLN A 42 7.18 24.15 -68.65
N LEU A 43 6.17 24.54 -69.43
CA LEU A 43 4.77 24.22 -69.12
C LEU A 43 4.51 22.71 -69.16
N LYS A 44 5.07 21.98 -70.14
CA LYS A 44 4.98 20.51 -70.19
C LYS A 44 5.65 19.85 -69.00
N GLN A 45 6.79 20.37 -68.55
CA GLN A 45 7.48 19.86 -67.36
C GLN A 45 6.63 20.06 -66.10
N HIS A 46 6.12 21.27 -65.86
CA HIS A 46 5.23 21.52 -64.72
C HIS A 46 3.96 20.65 -64.77
N LEU A 47 3.39 20.42 -65.96
CA LEU A 47 2.22 19.54 -66.11
C LEU A 47 2.55 18.10 -65.71
N ARG A 48 3.75 17.60 -66.06
CA ARG A 48 4.23 16.28 -65.63
C ARG A 48 4.39 16.23 -64.11
N GLU A 49 5.05 17.20 -63.52
CA GLU A 49 5.26 17.28 -62.06
C GLU A 49 3.92 17.31 -61.30
N ILE A 50 2.94 18.10 -61.74
CA ILE A 50 1.60 18.15 -61.15
C ILE A 50 0.89 16.79 -61.30
N SER A 51 1.03 16.13 -62.45
CA SER A 51 0.43 14.81 -62.68
C SER A 51 1.00 13.72 -61.76
N GLU A 52 2.32 13.75 -61.52
CA GLU A 52 2.99 12.83 -60.62
C GLU A 52 2.59 13.08 -59.16
N GLN A 53 2.53 14.35 -58.75
CA GLN A 53 2.05 14.74 -57.42
C GLN A 53 0.61 14.30 -57.19
N LYS A 54 -0.27 14.45 -58.19
CA LYS A 54 -1.65 13.99 -58.12
C LYS A 54 -1.73 12.48 -57.87
N ILE A 55 -0.99 11.69 -58.65
CA ILE A 55 -0.96 10.22 -58.49
C ILE A 55 -0.44 9.85 -57.09
N HIS A 56 0.60 10.55 -56.61
CA HIS A 56 1.14 10.31 -55.27
C HIS A 56 0.09 10.60 -54.18
N LYS A 57 -0.60 11.74 -54.27
CA LYS A 57 -1.67 12.11 -53.32
C LYS A 57 -2.85 11.13 -53.36
N GLU A 58 -3.23 10.65 -54.54
CA GLU A 58 -4.28 9.63 -54.68
C GLU A 58 -3.90 8.32 -53.98
N LYS A 59 -2.64 7.87 -54.08
CA LYS A 59 -2.12 6.70 -53.35
C LYS A 59 -2.12 6.91 -51.83
N GLU A 60 -1.74 8.10 -51.36
CA GLU A 60 -1.82 8.43 -49.92
C GLU A 60 -3.27 8.38 -49.41
N ILE A 61 -4.22 8.90 -50.19
CA ILE A 61 -5.65 8.90 -49.83
C ILE A 61 -6.19 7.47 -49.76
N THR A 62 -5.87 6.60 -50.72
CA THR A 62 -6.34 5.20 -50.70
C THR A 62 -5.74 4.43 -49.53
N ALA A 63 -4.45 4.62 -49.22
CA ALA A 63 -3.81 4.03 -48.04
C ALA A 63 -4.48 4.50 -46.74
N ARG A 64 -4.75 5.80 -46.59
CA ARG A 64 -5.46 6.35 -45.41
C ARG A 64 -6.88 5.81 -45.30
N LYS A 65 -7.61 5.63 -46.42
CA LYS A 65 -8.95 5.03 -46.41
C LYS A 65 -8.93 3.58 -45.91
N GLN A 66 -7.96 2.78 -46.36
CA GLN A 66 -7.80 1.40 -45.87
C GLN A 66 -7.48 1.36 -44.38
N GLN A 67 -6.57 2.22 -43.90
CA GLN A 67 -6.27 2.35 -42.48
C GLN A 67 -7.51 2.74 -41.67
N HIS A 68 -8.30 3.70 -42.16
CA HIS A 68 -9.53 4.12 -41.49
C HIS A 68 -10.55 2.97 -41.35
N GLU A 69 -10.73 2.16 -42.40
CA GLU A 69 -11.62 0.99 -42.33
C GLU A 69 -11.12 -0.08 -41.34
N THR A 70 -9.80 -0.31 -41.26
CA THR A 70 -9.25 -1.22 -40.25
C THR A 70 -9.49 -0.72 -38.83
N LEU A 71 -9.27 0.58 -38.57
CA LEU A 71 -9.53 1.19 -37.27
C LEU A 71 -11.02 1.13 -36.90
N LYS A 72 -11.90 1.37 -37.86
CA LYS A 72 -13.36 1.29 -37.66
C LYS A 72 -13.78 -0.12 -37.21
N LYS A 73 -13.25 -1.17 -37.84
CA LYS A 73 -13.50 -2.56 -37.41
C LYS A 73 -12.98 -2.84 -36.00
N MET A 74 -11.80 -2.31 -35.65
CA MET A 74 -11.25 -2.48 -34.29
C MET A 74 -12.11 -1.76 -33.23
N ILE A 75 -12.64 -0.58 -33.54
CA ILE A 75 -13.55 0.15 -32.65
C ILE A 75 -14.85 -0.64 -32.44
N GLU A 76 -15.42 -1.22 -33.50
CA GLU A 76 -16.62 -2.04 -33.40
C GLU A 76 -16.39 -3.24 -32.49
N GLN A 77 -15.30 -3.98 -32.70
CA GLN A 77 -14.92 -5.10 -31.84
C GLN A 77 -14.69 -4.69 -30.38
N ALA A 78 -14.11 -3.52 -30.15
CA ALA A 78 -13.92 -2.98 -28.80
C ALA A 78 -15.26 -2.63 -28.14
N ASN A 79 -16.22 -2.08 -28.89
CA ASN A 79 -17.56 -1.78 -28.40
C ASN A 79 -18.36 -3.05 -28.07
N GLU A 80 -18.29 -4.07 -28.91
CA GLU A 80 -18.92 -5.38 -28.63
C GLU A 80 -18.36 -6.00 -27.35
N LYS A 81 -17.02 -6.00 -27.19
CA LYS A 81 -16.36 -6.47 -25.96
C LYS A 81 -16.79 -5.67 -24.74
N LYS A 82 -16.89 -4.34 -24.86
CA LYS A 82 -17.36 -3.46 -23.78
C LYS A 82 -18.78 -3.84 -23.32
N ILE A 83 -19.70 -4.07 -24.25
CA ILE A 83 -21.08 -4.47 -23.94
C ILE A 83 -21.11 -5.85 -23.26
N TYR A 84 -20.31 -6.80 -23.76
CA TYR A 84 -20.20 -8.13 -23.15
C TYR A 84 -19.68 -8.06 -21.71
N LEU A 85 -18.60 -7.30 -21.49
CA LEU A 85 -18.01 -7.14 -20.16
C LEU A 85 -18.98 -6.46 -19.18
N ALA A 86 -19.73 -5.46 -19.63
CA ALA A 86 -20.75 -4.81 -18.80
C ALA A 86 -21.84 -5.80 -18.32
N LYS A 87 -22.35 -6.66 -19.23
CA LYS A 87 -23.32 -7.71 -18.86
C LYS A 87 -22.73 -8.72 -17.87
N ARG A 88 -21.48 -9.13 -18.08
CA ARG A 88 -20.79 -10.07 -17.20
C ARG A 88 -20.53 -9.48 -15.81
N LEU A 89 -20.20 -8.19 -15.73
CA LEU A 89 -20.05 -7.50 -14.44
C LEU A 89 -21.36 -7.47 -13.65
N GLU A 90 -22.50 -7.25 -14.30
CA GLU A 90 -23.78 -7.23 -13.62
C GLU A 90 -24.16 -8.60 -13.04
N LEU A 91 -23.97 -9.67 -13.82
CA LEU A 91 -24.18 -11.04 -13.34
C LEU A 91 -23.26 -11.38 -12.15
N LEU A 92 -22.01 -10.90 -12.17
CA LEU A 92 -21.08 -11.12 -11.05
C LEU A 92 -21.51 -10.36 -9.79
N LYS A 93 -22.07 -9.16 -9.92
CA LYS A 93 -22.63 -8.43 -8.77
C LYS A 93 -23.82 -9.17 -8.16
N GLU A 94 -24.76 -9.63 -8.98
CA GLU A 94 -25.92 -10.41 -8.51
C GLU A 94 -25.48 -11.68 -7.77
N ARG A 95 -24.49 -12.40 -8.30
CA ARG A 95 -23.92 -13.58 -7.63
C ARG A 95 -23.25 -13.22 -6.31
N ARG A 96 -22.47 -12.14 -6.27
CA ARG A 96 -21.82 -11.65 -5.05
C ARG A 96 -22.85 -11.31 -3.98
N GLU A 97 -23.92 -10.61 -4.35
CA GLU A 97 -25.00 -10.24 -3.44
C GLU A 97 -25.77 -11.47 -2.94
N GLY A 98 -26.03 -12.45 -3.80
CA GLY A 98 -26.62 -13.73 -3.40
C GLY A 98 -25.74 -14.51 -2.41
N CYS A 99 -24.43 -14.60 -2.67
CA CYS A 99 -23.50 -15.23 -1.73
C CYS A 99 -23.39 -14.47 -0.40
N ALA A 100 -23.41 -13.13 -0.43
CA ALA A 100 -23.38 -12.31 0.78
C ALA A 100 -24.62 -12.54 1.65
N HIS A 101 -25.82 -12.64 1.05
CA HIS A 101 -27.04 -12.94 1.77
C HIS A 101 -26.99 -14.29 2.49
N VAL A 102 -26.55 -15.35 1.80
CA VAL A 102 -26.44 -16.70 2.38
C VAL A 102 -25.41 -16.73 3.52
N ALA A 103 -24.30 -16.01 3.37
CA ALA A 103 -23.29 -15.89 4.42
C ALA A 103 -23.84 -15.16 5.66
N GLU A 104 -24.61 -14.08 5.48
CA GLU A 104 -25.23 -13.34 6.57
C GLU A 104 -26.27 -14.19 7.32
N GLU A 105 -27.10 -14.95 6.59
CA GLU A 105 -28.07 -15.87 7.20
C GLU A 105 -27.38 -16.97 8.01
N SER A 106 -26.30 -17.54 7.47
CA SER A 106 -25.49 -18.55 8.17
C SER A 106 -24.81 -17.99 9.44
N LEU A 107 -24.38 -16.73 9.40
CA LEU A 107 -23.82 -16.04 10.57
C LEU A 107 -24.88 -15.90 11.68
N LYS A 108 -26.11 -15.50 11.32
CA LYS A 108 -27.23 -15.36 12.27
C LYS A 108 -27.58 -16.70 12.94
N ASP A 109 -27.66 -17.81 12.18
CA ASP A 109 -27.89 -19.13 12.79
C ASP A 109 -26.76 -19.51 13.76
N LEU A 110 -25.51 -19.25 13.38
CA LEU A 110 -24.36 -19.53 14.23
C LEU A 110 -24.39 -18.72 15.53
N GLU A 111 -24.70 -17.42 15.44
CA GLU A 111 -24.87 -16.53 16.60
C GLU A 111 -25.96 -17.05 17.54
N GLU A 112 -27.10 -17.49 17.01
CA GLU A 112 -28.17 -18.08 17.83
C GLU A 112 -27.75 -19.39 18.49
N ARG A 113 -26.99 -20.25 17.79
CA ARG A 113 -26.46 -21.49 18.34
C ARG A 113 -25.46 -21.21 19.47
N VAL A 114 -24.55 -20.26 19.28
CA VAL A 114 -23.61 -19.81 20.31
C VAL A 114 -24.38 -19.27 21.52
N ARG A 115 -25.40 -18.43 21.31
CA ARG A 115 -26.25 -17.91 22.38
C ARG A 115 -26.92 -19.05 23.18
N ARG A 116 -27.49 -20.05 22.49
CA ARG A 116 -28.11 -21.23 23.13
C ARG A 116 -27.12 -22.03 23.96
N VAL A 117 -25.90 -22.26 23.44
CA VAL A 117 -24.84 -22.96 24.19
C VAL A 117 -24.41 -22.14 25.40
N GLN A 118 -24.22 -20.83 25.24
CA GLN A 118 -23.83 -19.95 26.33
C GLN A 118 -24.86 -19.93 27.46
N GLN A 119 -26.16 -19.92 27.12
CA GLN A 119 -27.23 -20.04 28.11
C GLN A 119 -27.16 -21.35 28.90
N LYS A 120 -26.94 -22.49 28.21
CA LYS A 120 -26.77 -23.80 28.87
C LYS A 120 -25.55 -23.83 29.77
N VAL A 121 -24.41 -23.30 29.32
CA VAL A 121 -23.17 -23.21 30.11
C VAL A 121 -23.38 -22.32 31.34
N ASN A 122 -24.05 -21.18 31.18
CA ASN A 122 -24.36 -20.28 32.30
C ASN A 122 -25.28 -20.96 33.32
N ALA A 123 -26.34 -21.64 32.87
CA ALA A 123 -27.24 -22.39 33.75
C ALA A 123 -26.49 -23.50 34.51
N GLN A 124 -25.59 -24.24 33.84
CA GLN A 124 -24.75 -25.25 34.48
C GLN A 124 -23.76 -24.64 35.49
N LYS A 125 -23.15 -23.48 35.19
CA LYS A 125 -22.27 -22.77 36.13
C LYS A 125 -23.04 -22.34 37.38
N ILE A 126 -24.24 -21.79 37.21
CA ILE A 126 -25.12 -21.40 38.32
C ILE A 126 -25.48 -22.62 39.17
N ALA A 127 -25.92 -23.72 38.53
CA ALA A 127 -26.25 -24.96 39.23
C ALA A 127 -25.04 -25.55 39.98
N ARG A 128 -23.86 -25.59 39.33
CA ARG A 128 -22.61 -26.06 39.95
C ARG A 128 -22.26 -25.24 41.19
N LYS A 129 -22.38 -23.91 41.10
CA LYS A 129 -22.16 -23.02 42.25
C LYS A 129 -23.19 -23.27 43.35
N PHE A 130 -24.47 -23.35 43.00
CA PHE A 130 -25.57 -23.62 43.94
C PHE A 130 -25.36 -24.93 44.73
N TYR A 131 -25.03 -26.03 44.06
CA TYR A 131 -24.77 -27.31 44.72
C TYR A 131 -23.52 -27.28 45.60
N ASN A 132 -22.45 -26.60 45.17
CA ASN A 132 -21.25 -26.41 46.00
C ASN A 132 -21.56 -25.57 47.25
N ASP A 133 -22.33 -24.49 47.10
CA ASP A 133 -22.66 -23.58 48.20
C ASP A 133 -23.61 -24.23 49.22
N ILE A 134 -24.54 -25.08 48.80
CA ILE A 134 -25.49 -25.74 49.71
C ILE A 134 -24.92 -27.03 50.29
N LEU A 135 -24.42 -27.93 49.44
CA LEU A 135 -24.02 -29.27 49.85
C LEU A 135 -22.54 -29.37 50.22
N GLY A 136 -21.72 -28.38 49.82
CA GLY A 136 -20.27 -28.45 49.97
C GLY A 136 -19.63 -29.47 49.03
N ILE A 137 -20.31 -29.92 47.97
CA ILE A 137 -19.80 -30.96 47.06
C ILE A 137 -19.40 -30.37 45.71
N ARG A 138 -18.22 -30.75 45.22
CA ARG A 138 -17.71 -30.39 43.91
C ARG A 138 -17.17 -31.63 43.21
N ALA A 139 -17.56 -31.82 41.95
CA ALA A 139 -16.98 -32.82 41.08
C ALA A 139 -16.07 -32.16 40.05
N ASP A 140 -14.90 -32.76 39.83
CA ASP A 140 -13.94 -32.41 38.79
C ASP A 140 -13.61 -33.65 37.95
N PHE A 141 -13.55 -33.46 36.64
CA PHE A 141 -13.40 -34.55 35.67
C PHE A 141 -12.03 -34.42 34.99
N ALA A 142 -11.08 -35.26 35.41
CA ALA A 142 -9.72 -35.31 34.85
C ALA A 142 -9.38 -36.75 34.42
N SER A 143 -8.44 -37.42 35.07
CA SER A 143 -8.13 -38.85 34.87
C SER A 143 -9.20 -39.80 35.45
N GLY A 144 -10.12 -39.26 36.25
CA GLY A 144 -11.28 -39.91 36.85
C GLY A 144 -12.25 -38.84 37.36
N ILE A 145 -13.30 -39.28 38.07
CA ILE A 145 -14.24 -38.41 38.76
C ILE A 145 -13.66 -38.11 40.15
N LYS A 146 -13.08 -36.93 40.33
CA LYS A 146 -12.65 -36.45 41.65
C LYS A 146 -13.82 -35.73 42.31
N ILE A 147 -14.19 -36.18 43.49
CA ILE A 147 -15.29 -35.65 44.28
C ILE A 147 -14.67 -35.05 45.52
N THR A 148 -14.90 -33.75 45.68
CA THR A 148 -14.38 -32.96 46.80
C THR A 148 -15.55 -32.55 47.67
N PHE A 149 -15.44 -32.84 48.95
CA PHE A 149 -16.37 -32.47 50.00
C PHE A 149 -15.74 -31.37 50.85
N THR A 150 -16.50 -30.32 51.05
CA THR A 150 -16.28 -29.22 51.98
C THR A 150 -17.45 -29.18 52.95
N LYS A 151 -17.38 -28.37 54.00
CA LYS A 151 -18.40 -28.30 55.06
C LYS A 151 -18.64 -29.65 55.73
N VAL A 152 -17.58 -30.44 55.86
CA VAL A 152 -17.55 -31.72 56.57
C VAL A 152 -17.15 -31.50 58.02
N ASN A 153 -16.09 -30.71 58.27
CA ASN A 153 -15.69 -30.32 59.61
C ASN A 153 -16.37 -29.00 60.02
N ALA A 154 -17.18 -29.02 61.09
CA ALA A 154 -17.88 -27.83 61.59
C ALA A 154 -16.94 -26.71 62.08
N LYS A 155 -15.73 -27.04 62.54
CA LYS A 155 -14.72 -26.05 62.99
C LYS A 155 -13.89 -25.48 61.86
N ASN A 156 -13.75 -26.22 60.76
CA ASN A 156 -13.06 -25.75 59.55
C ASN A 156 -13.86 -26.13 58.30
N PRO A 157 -14.91 -25.35 57.96
CA PRO A 157 -15.81 -25.66 56.85
C PRO A 157 -15.13 -25.68 55.48
N ASP A 158 -14.00 -24.99 55.33
CA ASP A 158 -13.26 -24.91 54.07
C ASP A 158 -12.27 -26.07 53.88
N HIS A 159 -12.13 -26.96 54.88
CA HIS A 159 -11.27 -28.12 54.74
C HIS A 159 -11.81 -29.10 53.70
N GLU A 160 -10.96 -29.46 52.74
CA GLU A 160 -11.32 -30.32 51.61
C GLU A 160 -11.00 -31.78 51.90
N TYR A 161 -12.03 -32.63 51.82
CA TYR A 161 -11.92 -34.08 51.79
C TYR A 161 -12.19 -34.52 50.35
N SER A 162 -11.43 -35.47 49.81
CA SER A 162 -11.66 -35.88 48.42
C SER A 162 -11.49 -37.37 48.20
N CYS A 163 -12.26 -37.89 47.26
CA CYS A 163 -12.07 -39.22 46.70
C CYS A 163 -12.13 -39.14 45.18
N THR A 164 -11.29 -39.93 44.51
CA THR A 164 -11.22 -39.98 43.06
C THR A 164 -11.49 -41.40 42.63
N ILE A 165 -12.53 -41.59 41.82
CA ILE A 165 -12.92 -42.90 41.29
C ILE A 165 -12.89 -42.88 39.77
N ARG A 166 -12.54 -44.01 39.17
CA ARG A 166 -12.51 -44.18 37.71
C ARG A 166 -13.24 -45.44 37.32
N LEU A 167 -14.13 -45.33 36.37
CA LEU A 167 -14.76 -46.49 35.73
C LEU A 167 -13.78 -47.09 34.72
N ASP A 168 -13.39 -48.34 34.93
CA ASP A 168 -12.61 -49.10 33.96
C ASP A 168 -13.53 -49.58 32.84
N LYS A 169 -13.17 -49.24 31.59
CA LYS A 169 -13.96 -49.56 30.40
C LYS A 169 -14.01 -51.06 30.10
N HIS A 170 -13.00 -51.83 30.52
CA HIS A 170 -12.90 -53.26 30.21
C HIS A 170 -13.66 -54.11 31.22
N THR A 171 -13.51 -53.81 32.50
CA THR A 171 -14.17 -54.54 33.58
C THR A 171 -15.55 -53.99 33.95
N ASN A 172 -15.87 -52.77 33.48
CA ASN A 172 -17.07 -52.00 33.85
C ASN A 172 -17.23 -51.86 35.37
N LYS A 173 -16.11 -51.78 36.09
CA LYS A 173 -16.04 -51.60 37.54
C LYS A 173 -15.34 -50.29 37.88
N TYR A 174 -15.80 -49.66 38.96
CA TYR A 174 -15.16 -48.50 39.57
C TYR A 174 -13.91 -48.95 40.35
N ALA A 175 -12.81 -48.23 40.13
CA ALA A 175 -11.58 -48.33 40.89
C ALA A 175 -11.32 -47.00 41.62
N MET A 176 -10.91 -47.07 42.89
CA MET A 176 -10.45 -45.90 43.64
C MET A 176 -9.04 -45.53 43.20
N LEU A 177 -8.86 -44.31 42.70
CA LEU A 177 -7.57 -43.75 42.32
C LEU A 177 -6.88 -43.07 43.50
N ASP A 178 -7.64 -42.28 44.26
CA ASP A 178 -7.11 -41.48 45.36
C ASP A 178 -8.20 -41.24 46.42
N CYS A 179 -7.82 -41.14 47.68
CA CYS A 179 -8.72 -40.84 48.79
C CYS A 179 -7.97 -40.13 49.90
N VAL A 180 -8.28 -38.84 50.10
CA VAL A 180 -7.57 -37.94 51.02
C VAL A 180 -8.60 -37.30 51.96
N PRO A 181 -8.49 -37.53 53.28
CA PRO A 181 -7.64 -38.50 53.98
C PRO A 181 -8.09 -39.95 53.71
N TYR A 182 -7.20 -40.93 53.90
CA TYR A 182 -7.50 -42.34 53.67
C TYR A 182 -8.62 -42.84 54.61
N VAL A 183 -9.65 -43.46 54.03
CA VAL A 183 -10.77 -44.08 54.74
C VAL A 183 -10.60 -45.60 54.70
N LYS A 184 -10.47 -46.27 55.86
CA LYS A 184 -10.29 -47.73 55.92
C LYS A 184 -11.41 -48.52 55.22
N ARG A 185 -12.65 -48.04 55.36
CA ARG A 185 -13.86 -48.65 54.76
C ARG A 185 -14.03 -48.31 53.27
N SER A 186 -13.12 -47.55 52.65
CA SER A 186 -13.29 -47.11 51.26
C SER A 186 -13.34 -48.27 50.25
N VAL A 187 -12.69 -49.39 50.58
CA VAL A 187 -12.67 -50.59 49.74
C VAL A 187 -14.02 -51.29 49.75
N ASP A 188 -14.59 -51.53 50.94
CA ASP A 188 -15.92 -52.14 51.09
C ASP A 188 -17.00 -51.29 50.40
N LEU A 189 -16.94 -49.96 50.57
CA LEU A 189 -17.86 -49.03 49.92
C LEU A 189 -17.75 -49.05 48.38
N LEU A 190 -16.55 -49.30 47.85
CA LEU A 190 -16.32 -49.41 46.41
C LEU A 190 -16.83 -50.75 45.87
N ASP A 191 -16.70 -51.84 46.63
CA ASP A 191 -17.27 -53.13 46.28
C ASP A 191 -18.80 -53.07 46.29
N ASP A 192 -19.39 -52.43 47.29
CA ASP A 192 -20.84 -52.15 47.36
C ASP A 192 -21.31 -51.32 46.15
N LEU A 193 -20.55 -50.28 45.76
CA LEU A 193 -20.84 -49.49 44.56
C LEU A 193 -20.78 -50.34 43.29
N ASN A 194 -19.81 -51.23 43.16
CA ASN A 194 -19.67 -52.12 42.01
C ASN A 194 -20.78 -53.17 41.91
N ILE A 195 -21.41 -53.54 43.04
CA ILE A 195 -22.52 -54.49 43.09
C ILE A 195 -23.86 -53.77 42.85
N THR A 196 -24.10 -52.65 43.52
CA THR A 196 -25.40 -51.95 43.53
C THR A 196 -25.53 -50.93 42.41
N ASN A 197 -24.41 -50.37 41.93
CA ASN A 197 -24.34 -49.22 41.03
C ASN A 197 -25.04 -47.96 41.59
N GLU A 198 -25.24 -47.89 42.91
CA GLU A 198 -25.89 -46.77 43.60
C GLU A 198 -24.87 -45.69 43.97
N PHE A 199 -24.52 -44.87 42.97
CA PHE A 199 -23.50 -43.82 43.11
C PHE A 199 -23.80 -42.81 44.22
N PHE A 200 -25.05 -42.36 44.35
CA PHE A 200 -25.42 -41.37 45.35
C PHE A 200 -25.34 -41.91 46.78
N GLU A 201 -25.68 -43.19 46.99
CA GLU A 201 -25.52 -43.83 48.30
C GLU A 201 -24.04 -43.99 48.66
N PHE A 202 -23.21 -44.37 47.70
CA PHE A 202 -21.75 -44.36 47.89
C PHE A 202 -21.24 -42.99 48.35
N LEU A 203 -21.67 -41.88 47.72
CA LEU A 203 -21.26 -40.53 48.16
C LEU A 203 -21.75 -40.17 49.56
N ARG A 204 -22.97 -40.57 49.92
CA ARG A 204 -23.52 -40.35 51.27
C ARG A 204 -22.72 -41.10 52.32
N LEU A 205 -22.40 -42.37 52.06
CA LEU A 205 -21.61 -43.20 52.96
C LEU A 205 -20.17 -42.70 53.08
N MET A 206 -19.54 -42.34 51.95
CA MET A 206 -18.19 -41.74 51.95
C MET A 206 -18.16 -40.44 52.76
N ARG A 207 -19.17 -39.57 52.62
CA ARG A 207 -19.26 -38.34 53.41
C ARG A 207 -19.34 -38.62 54.91
N ARG A 208 -20.17 -39.59 55.33
CA ARG A 208 -20.28 -39.98 56.75
C ARG A 208 -18.96 -40.48 57.33
N GLU A 209 -18.18 -41.24 56.55
CA GLU A 209 -16.85 -41.68 56.99
C GLU A 209 -15.87 -40.51 57.15
N PHE A 210 -15.93 -39.51 56.26
CA PHE A 210 -15.15 -38.28 56.43
C PHE A 210 -15.59 -37.44 57.64
N GLU A 211 -16.90 -37.35 57.92
CA GLU A 211 -17.44 -36.69 59.12
C GLU A 211 -16.92 -37.38 60.39
N ARG A 212 -16.97 -38.72 60.43
CA ARG A 212 -16.44 -39.53 61.54
C ARG A 212 -14.93 -39.30 61.75
N LEU A 213 -14.15 -39.24 60.68
CA LEU A 213 -12.71 -38.94 60.75
C LEU A 213 -12.44 -37.52 61.24
N ALA A 214 -13.26 -36.54 60.83
CA ALA A 214 -13.16 -35.17 61.31
C ALA A 214 -13.39 -35.08 62.82
N GLU A 215 -14.45 -35.73 63.34
CA GLU A 215 -14.74 -35.82 64.78
C GLU A 215 -13.62 -36.50 65.58
N GLU A 216 -13.06 -37.59 65.07
CA GLU A 216 -11.93 -38.29 65.72
C GLU A 216 -10.67 -37.41 65.80
N SER A 217 -10.38 -36.67 64.73
CA SER A 217 -9.24 -35.75 64.69
C SER A 217 -9.42 -34.59 65.68
N ASP A 218 -10.65 -34.09 65.78
CA ASP A 218 -11.06 -33.03 66.70
C ASP A 218 -11.01 -33.48 68.16
N ALA A 219 -11.49 -34.69 68.48
CA ALA A 219 -11.46 -35.26 69.82
C ALA A 219 -10.03 -35.57 70.32
N ARG A 220 -9.10 -35.84 69.39
CA ARG A 220 -7.66 -35.95 69.71
C ARG A 220 -7.02 -34.59 69.95
N SER A 221 -7.40 -33.57 69.16
CA SER A 221 -6.93 -32.19 69.34
C SER A 221 -7.35 -31.58 70.68
N VAL A 222 -8.59 -31.86 71.15
CA VAL A 222 -9.07 -31.44 72.48
C VAL A 222 -8.30 -32.14 73.60
N ARG A 223 -8.12 -33.47 73.51
CA ARG A 223 -7.35 -34.23 74.52
C ARG A 223 -5.88 -33.80 74.64
N LEU A 224 -5.26 -33.38 73.54
CA LEU A 224 -3.89 -32.81 73.57
C LEU A 224 -3.83 -31.42 74.22
N LYS A 225 -4.88 -30.60 74.10
CA LYS A 225 -4.99 -29.30 74.79
C LYS A 225 -5.27 -29.46 76.29
N ASP A 226 -6.03 -30.49 76.67
CA ASP A 226 -6.31 -30.82 78.07
C ASP A 226 -5.07 -31.38 78.79
N LEU A 227 -4.23 -32.19 78.10
CA LEU A 227 -2.96 -32.67 78.67
C LEU A 227 -1.92 -31.55 78.88
N HIS A 228 -1.86 -30.56 77.98
CA HIS A 228 -0.96 -29.40 78.17
C HIS A 228 -1.42 -28.44 79.27
N THR A 229 -2.70 -28.46 79.65
CA THR A 229 -3.23 -27.66 80.77
C THR A 229 -2.99 -28.35 82.13
N PHE A 230 -2.74 -29.67 82.13
CA PHE A 230 -2.52 -30.46 83.36
C PHE A 230 -1.04 -30.76 83.70
N GLN A 231 -0.09 -30.39 82.84
CA GLN A 231 1.35 -30.67 83.04
C GLN A 231 2.22 -29.45 83.42
N SER A 232 1.65 -28.48 84.15
CA SER A 232 2.45 -27.36 84.68
C SER A 232 2.22 -27.11 86.18
N VAL A 233 2.12 -28.16 87.00
CA VAL A 233 2.36 -28.08 88.45
C VAL A 233 2.93 -29.42 88.95
N HIS A 234 4.24 -29.43 89.24
CA HIS A 234 4.99 -30.44 90.03
C HIS A 234 5.26 -31.78 89.31
N GLY A 235 6.46 -32.33 89.23
CA GLY A 235 7.69 -32.07 89.97
C GLY A 235 8.36 -33.41 90.27
N GLY A 236 9.33 -33.80 89.44
CA GLY A 236 10.54 -34.52 89.83
C GLY A 236 10.49 -36.03 90.16
N HIS A 237 11.55 -36.70 89.68
CA HIS A 237 12.07 -38.04 90.07
C HIS A 237 11.28 -39.21 89.48
N GLY A 238 11.82 -40.18 88.76
CA GLY A 238 13.16 -40.77 88.62
C GLY A 238 12.86 -42.25 88.36
N ALA A 239 13.23 -42.86 87.24
CA ALA A 239 14.44 -43.64 87.05
C ALA A 239 14.07 -44.98 86.38
N ARG A 240 14.89 -45.37 85.38
CA ARG A 240 15.33 -46.73 84.96
C ARG A 240 14.40 -47.92 85.18
N PHE A 241 14.18 -48.74 84.15
CA PHE A 241 15.04 -49.92 83.86
C PHE A 241 14.61 -50.64 82.58
N LEU A 242 15.61 -51.25 81.95
CA LEU A 242 15.62 -52.08 80.74
C LEU A 242 14.86 -53.41 80.92
N ARG A 243 14.34 -53.99 79.82
CA ARG A 243 14.74 -55.35 79.36
C ARG A 243 14.19 -55.72 77.98
N SER A 244 15.00 -56.55 77.33
CA SER A 244 14.92 -57.15 76.00
C SER A 244 14.18 -58.48 76.00
N ALA A 245 13.67 -58.89 74.82
CA ALA A 245 13.55 -60.26 74.25
C ALA A 245 12.33 -60.28 73.30
N ALA A 246 12.45 -60.43 71.98
CA ALA A 246 12.85 -61.61 71.20
C ALA A 246 11.88 -62.80 71.29
N THR A 247 11.50 -63.27 70.09
CA THR A 247 11.05 -64.61 69.67
C THR A 247 9.58 -65.07 69.76
N LEU A 248 9.12 -65.48 68.57
CA LEU A 248 8.41 -66.72 68.18
C LEU A 248 6.88 -66.86 68.37
N VAL A 249 6.26 -66.99 67.18
CA VAL A 249 5.00 -67.60 66.74
C VAL A 249 4.41 -68.69 67.68
N PRO A 250 3.08 -68.88 67.71
CA PRO A 250 2.52 -70.02 66.97
C PRO A 250 1.26 -69.68 66.15
N ALA A 251 1.11 -70.42 65.04
CA ALA A 251 -0.11 -70.57 64.27
C ALA A 251 -1.24 -71.14 65.14
N ALA A 252 -2.46 -70.63 64.94
CA ALA A 252 -3.69 -71.22 65.47
C ALA A 252 -4.80 -71.17 64.42
N ASN A 253 -4.97 -72.31 63.75
CA ASN A 253 -6.23 -72.93 63.31
C ASN A 253 -7.49 -72.06 63.37
N LEU A 254 -8.02 -71.65 62.21
CA LEU A 254 -9.45 -71.40 62.07
C LEU A 254 -10.15 -72.62 61.46
N TRP A 255 -11.08 -73.13 62.25
CA TRP A 255 -12.13 -74.09 61.96
C TRP A 255 -12.75 -73.97 60.55
N ILE A 256 -12.81 -75.12 59.88
CA ILE A 256 -13.80 -75.43 58.85
C ILE A 256 -15.01 -76.04 59.58
N PRO A 257 -16.24 -75.53 59.47
CA PRO A 257 -17.40 -76.29 59.87
C PRO A 257 -17.68 -77.36 58.80
N ALA A 258 -17.77 -78.60 59.26
CA ALA A 258 -18.27 -79.73 58.49
C ALA A 258 -19.65 -79.39 57.90
N ARG A 259 -19.80 -79.61 56.59
CA ARG A 259 -21.06 -79.48 55.88
C ARG A 259 -21.81 -80.81 56.00
N ASP A 260 -22.88 -80.79 56.78
CA ASP A 260 -23.86 -81.88 56.83
C ASP A 260 -24.47 -82.10 55.43
N PRO A 261 -24.52 -83.34 54.92
CA PRO A 261 -25.21 -83.68 53.68
C PRO A 261 -26.66 -84.04 54.02
N GLY A 262 -27.55 -83.05 54.08
CA GLY A 262 -28.93 -83.32 54.47
C GLY A 262 -29.88 -82.17 54.27
N LEU A 263 -30.06 -81.69 53.04
CA LEU A 263 -31.27 -80.98 52.61
C LEU A 263 -31.40 -81.12 51.09
N GLY A 264 -32.40 -81.88 50.66
CA GLY A 264 -32.71 -82.12 49.26
C GLY A 264 -32.99 -80.81 48.54
N PHE A 265 -32.08 -80.42 47.66
CA PHE A 265 -32.30 -79.35 46.69
C PHE A 265 -32.93 -79.99 45.45
N PHE A 266 -34.19 -79.66 45.17
CA PHE A 266 -34.91 -80.16 44.01
C PHE A 266 -34.16 -79.77 42.71
N PRO A 267 -33.71 -80.74 41.88
CA PRO A 267 -32.90 -80.45 40.68
C PRO A 267 -33.61 -79.59 39.61
N GLY A 268 -34.95 -79.54 39.66
CA GLY A 268 -35.78 -78.83 38.70
C GLY A 268 -35.69 -77.31 38.80
N GLU A 269 -35.60 -76.74 40.00
CA GLU A 269 -35.60 -75.29 40.22
C GLU A 269 -34.24 -74.65 39.91
N ALA A 270 -33.14 -75.32 40.25
CA ALA A 270 -31.78 -74.90 39.89
C ALA A 270 -31.57 -74.85 38.37
N MET A 271 -32.15 -75.81 37.63
CA MET A 271 -32.05 -75.87 36.18
C MET A 271 -32.94 -74.82 35.50
N GLN A 272 -34.09 -74.48 36.08
CA GLN A 272 -34.94 -73.37 35.61
C GLN A 272 -34.29 -72.01 35.86
N LEU A 273 -33.66 -71.80 37.02
CA LEU A 273 -32.96 -70.55 37.35
C LEU A 273 -31.76 -70.34 36.41
N LYS A 274 -30.97 -71.38 36.15
CA LYS A 274 -29.86 -71.32 35.19
C LYS A 274 -30.35 -70.95 33.78
N ARG A 275 -31.40 -71.62 33.29
CA ARG A 275 -32.02 -71.28 31.99
C ARG A 275 -32.57 -69.85 31.93
N ALA A 276 -33.12 -69.35 33.03
CA ALA A 276 -33.59 -67.97 33.11
C ALA A 276 -32.42 -66.97 33.07
N TYR A 277 -31.32 -67.28 33.77
CA TYR A 277 -30.11 -66.47 33.80
C TYR A 277 -29.46 -66.41 32.41
N ASP A 278 -29.27 -67.56 31.75
CA ASP A 278 -28.70 -67.66 30.40
C ASP A 278 -29.53 -66.86 29.39
N LYS A 279 -30.87 -66.95 29.45
CA LYS A 279 -31.77 -66.17 28.57
C LYS A 279 -31.63 -64.65 28.76
N ILE A 280 -31.46 -64.19 30.00
CA ILE A 280 -31.28 -62.76 30.30
C ILE A 280 -29.90 -62.29 29.81
N TYR A 281 -28.86 -63.12 30.00
CA TYR A 281 -27.51 -62.82 29.55
C TYR A 281 -27.41 -62.78 28.02
N ASP A 282 -28.01 -63.75 27.33
CA ASP A 282 -28.10 -63.77 25.85
C ASP A 282 -28.87 -62.57 25.31
N LYS A 283 -29.89 -62.10 26.03
CA LYS A 283 -30.62 -60.87 25.67
C LYS A 283 -29.74 -59.64 25.87
N TYR A 284 -29.00 -59.57 26.98
CA TYR A 284 -28.06 -58.48 27.27
C TYR A 284 -26.96 -58.39 26.21
N GLU A 285 -26.31 -59.50 25.86
CA GLU A 285 -25.26 -59.51 24.84
C GLU A 285 -25.81 -59.10 23.46
N ARG A 286 -27.01 -59.55 23.08
CA ARG A 286 -27.67 -59.09 21.85
C ARG A 286 -28.04 -57.60 21.87
N ASP A 287 -28.45 -57.06 23.02
CA ASP A 287 -28.78 -55.63 23.14
C ASP A 287 -27.52 -54.76 23.15
N LYS A 288 -26.46 -55.22 23.82
CA LYS A 288 -25.14 -54.60 23.84
C LYS A 288 -24.53 -54.57 22.43
N ALA A 289 -24.54 -55.70 21.71
CA ALA A 289 -24.07 -55.77 20.33
C ALA A 289 -24.83 -54.80 19.41
N ARG A 290 -26.16 -54.75 19.50
CA ARG A 290 -26.96 -53.77 18.73
C ARG A 290 -26.65 -52.32 19.08
N ARG A 291 -26.43 -52.00 20.35
CA ARG A 291 -26.07 -50.63 20.77
C ARG A 291 -24.71 -50.21 20.24
N ILE A 292 -23.73 -51.12 20.25
CA ILE A 292 -22.41 -50.90 19.68
C ILE A 292 -22.52 -50.69 18.17
N GLU A 293 -23.23 -51.58 17.45
CA GLU A 293 -23.44 -51.45 16.01
C GLU A 293 -24.14 -50.12 15.64
N ASN A 294 -25.16 -49.72 16.40
CA ASN A 294 -25.83 -48.44 16.20
C ASN A 294 -24.90 -47.25 16.48
N ALA A 295 -24.06 -47.33 17.50
CA ALA A 295 -23.08 -46.29 17.81
C ALA A 295 -22.00 -46.18 16.71
N GLU A 296 -21.55 -47.31 16.16
CA GLU A 296 -20.60 -47.36 15.04
C GLU A 296 -21.20 -46.76 13.76
N LYS A 297 -22.46 -47.09 13.45
CA LYS A 297 -23.18 -46.47 12.31
C LYS A 297 -23.29 -44.96 12.46
N LEU A 298 -23.70 -44.47 13.63
CA LEU A 298 -23.76 -43.04 13.90
C LEU A 298 -22.39 -42.35 13.81
N PHE A 299 -21.34 -43.04 14.28
CA PHE A 299 -19.97 -42.52 14.20
C PHE A 299 -19.50 -42.41 12.75
N GLU A 300 -19.73 -43.43 11.93
CA GLU A 300 -19.36 -43.39 10.52
C GLU A 300 -20.19 -42.39 9.71
N GLU A 301 -21.49 -42.24 9.99
CA GLU A 301 -22.30 -41.16 9.41
C GLU A 301 -21.75 -39.77 9.77
N HIS A 302 -21.35 -39.56 11.03
CA HIS A 302 -20.77 -38.30 11.46
C HIS A 302 -19.40 -38.04 10.82
N LYS A 303 -18.57 -39.08 10.67
CA LYS A 303 -17.27 -39.00 9.99
C LYS A 303 -17.44 -38.65 8.50
N LEU A 304 -18.40 -39.27 7.81
CA LEU A 304 -18.73 -38.95 6.42
C LEU A 304 -19.25 -37.52 6.29
N ARG A 305 -20.14 -37.07 7.18
CA ARG A 305 -20.62 -35.67 7.19
C ARG A 305 -19.50 -34.67 7.42
N THR A 306 -18.62 -34.91 8.39
CA THR A 306 -17.50 -34.02 8.67
C THR A 306 -16.51 -33.96 7.52
N ALA A 307 -16.23 -35.09 6.86
CA ALA A 307 -15.43 -35.12 5.64
C ALA A 307 -16.09 -34.35 4.48
N ALA A 308 -17.41 -34.47 4.31
CA ALA A 308 -18.15 -33.71 3.30
C ALA A 308 -18.11 -32.20 3.56
N TYR A 309 -18.29 -31.76 4.80
CA TYR A 309 -18.15 -30.35 5.18
C TYR A 309 -16.72 -29.85 4.96
N SER A 310 -15.69 -30.62 5.36
CA SER A 310 -14.29 -30.26 5.11
C SER A 310 -14.02 -30.04 3.63
N LYS A 311 -14.45 -30.98 2.79
CA LYS A 311 -14.27 -30.88 1.33
C LYS A 311 -15.01 -29.68 0.74
N ALA A 312 -16.22 -29.39 1.21
CA ALA A 312 -16.98 -28.22 0.76
C ALA A 312 -16.27 -26.91 1.17
N THR A 313 -15.72 -26.85 2.40
CA THR A 313 -14.96 -25.68 2.87
C THR A 313 -13.65 -25.51 2.11
N GLU A 314 -12.93 -26.58 1.81
CA GLU A 314 -11.70 -26.54 1.01
C GLU A 314 -11.99 -26.02 -0.40
N SER A 315 -13.05 -26.52 -1.04
CA SER A 315 -13.48 -26.04 -2.36
C SER A 315 -13.84 -24.55 -2.34
N LEU A 316 -14.55 -24.08 -1.30
CA LEU A 316 -14.91 -22.67 -1.19
C LEU A 316 -13.68 -21.78 -0.96
N VAL A 317 -12.77 -22.19 -0.09
CA VAL A 317 -11.51 -21.48 0.16
C VAL A 317 -10.70 -21.37 -1.13
N GLU A 318 -10.64 -22.43 -1.93
CA GLU A 318 -9.91 -22.40 -3.19
C GLU A 318 -10.54 -21.44 -4.20
N THR A 319 -11.87 -21.47 -4.37
CA THR A 319 -12.56 -20.49 -5.24
C THR A 319 -12.34 -19.04 -4.78
N LEU A 320 -12.33 -18.78 -3.48
CA LEU A 320 -12.07 -17.45 -2.93
C LEU A 320 -10.61 -17.03 -3.14
N ARG A 321 -9.65 -17.96 -3.15
CA ARG A 321 -8.26 -17.66 -3.47
C ARG A 321 -8.10 -17.27 -4.93
N GLU A 322 -8.66 -18.06 -5.84
CA GLU A 322 -8.63 -17.78 -7.28
C GLU A 322 -9.26 -16.42 -7.60
N GLU A 323 -10.41 -16.11 -7.02
CA GLU A 323 -11.06 -14.80 -7.18
C GLU A 323 -10.20 -13.65 -6.62
N ASN A 324 -9.61 -13.81 -5.44
CA ASN A 324 -8.71 -12.80 -4.86
C ASN A 324 -7.45 -12.58 -5.72
N GLU A 325 -6.91 -13.63 -6.33
CA GLU A 325 -5.78 -13.54 -7.23
C GLU A 325 -6.15 -12.78 -8.52
N MET A 326 -7.30 -13.09 -9.12
CA MET A 326 -7.82 -12.35 -10.27
C MET A 326 -8.07 -10.87 -9.93
N LEU A 327 -8.67 -10.57 -8.78
CA LEU A 327 -8.89 -9.19 -8.34
C LEU A 327 -7.56 -8.44 -8.16
N ARG A 328 -6.55 -9.08 -7.59
CA ARG A 328 -5.21 -8.49 -7.45
C ARG A 328 -4.58 -8.20 -8.82
N HIS A 329 -4.76 -9.09 -9.80
CA HIS A 329 -4.30 -8.85 -11.17
C HIS A 329 -5.02 -7.67 -11.81
N LEU A 330 -6.35 -7.60 -11.72
CA LEU A 330 -7.15 -6.51 -12.28
C LEU A 330 -6.78 -5.15 -11.67
N VAL A 331 -6.56 -5.11 -10.35
CA VAL A 331 -6.13 -3.87 -9.66
C VAL A 331 -4.76 -3.42 -10.17
N LYS A 332 -3.81 -4.35 -10.36
CA LYS A 332 -2.50 -4.01 -10.92
C LYS A 332 -2.61 -3.47 -12.36
N GLU A 333 -3.41 -4.10 -13.20
CA GLU A 333 -3.65 -3.63 -14.58
C GLU A 333 -4.27 -2.23 -14.59
N SER A 334 -5.31 -2.01 -13.79
CA SER A 334 -5.95 -0.69 -13.67
C SER A 334 -4.98 0.39 -13.15
N GLN A 335 -4.11 0.05 -12.20
CA GLN A 335 -3.08 0.99 -11.72
C GLN A 335 -2.09 1.35 -12.81
N VAL A 336 -1.66 0.37 -13.63
CA VAL A 336 -0.78 0.64 -14.77
C VAL A 336 -1.47 1.55 -15.78
N GLU A 337 -2.74 1.31 -16.10
CA GLU A 337 -3.52 2.19 -16.98
C GLU A 337 -3.64 3.62 -16.43
N GLU A 338 -3.93 3.77 -15.13
CA GLU A 338 -4.02 5.07 -14.47
C GLU A 338 -2.68 5.83 -14.53
N THR A 339 -1.57 5.16 -14.23
CA THR A 339 -0.23 5.77 -14.36
C THR A 339 0.09 6.18 -15.80
N MET A 340 -0.32 5.38 -16.78
CA MET A 340 -0.11 5.71 -18.19
C MET A 340 -0.94 6.93 -18.63
N VAL A 341 -2.19 7.04 -18.18
CA VAL A 341 -3.02 8.23 -18.42
C VAL A 341 -2.39 9.46 -17.78
N ARG A 342 -1.95 9.35 -16.53
CA ARG A 342 -1.31 10.46 -15.81
C ARG A 342 -0.01 10.93 -16.49
N LEU A 343 0.81 10.00 -16.99
CA LEU A 343 2.00 10.32 -17.76
C LEU A 343 1.68 11.10 -19.04
N LYS A 344 0.65 10.69 -19.79
CA LYS A 344 0.21 11.40 -21.01
C LYS A 344 -0.31 12.81 -20.71
N GLU A 345 -0.96 13.03 -19.56
CA GLU A 345 -1.37 14.37 -19.13
C GLU A 345 -0.17 15.26 -18.82
N LEU A 346 0.80 14.74 -18.06
CA LEU A 346 2.04 15.46 -17.74
C LEU A 346 2.86 15.78 -19.00
N GLU A 347 2.87 14.91 -20.00
CA GLU A 347 3.50 15.19 -21.29
C GLU A 347 2.81 16.36 -22.02
N LYS A 348 1.47 16.42 -21.98
CA LYS A 348 0.71 17.54 -22.56
C LYS A 348 0.98 18.85 -21.81
N GLU A 349 0.99 18.83 -20.49
CA GLU A 349 1.33 19.99 -19.66
C GLU A 349 2.75 20.48 -19.95
N ASN A 350 3.74 19.58 -20.01
CA ASN A 350 5.12 19.92 -20.35
C ASN A 350 5.24 20.52 -21.76
N ALA A 351 4.49 20.01 -22.74
CA ALA A 351 4.44 20.59 -24.09
C ALA A 351 3.84 22.01 -24.06
N LEU A 352 2.80 22.23 -23.26
CA LEU A 352 2.21 23.56 -23.09
C LEU A 352 3.19 24.55 -22.45
N TYR A 353 3.87 24.16 -21.37
CA TYR A 353 4.87 24.99 -20.72
C TYR A 353 6.03 25.35 -21.66
N ARG A 354 6.54 24.38 -22.43
CA ARG A 354 7.58 24.63 -23.44
C ARG A 354 7.12 25.66 -24.47
N ASN A 355 5.90 25.53 -24.99
CA ASN A 355 5.34 26.49 -25.93
C ASN A 355 5.20 27.89 -25.30
N GLN A 356 4.73 27.99 -24.05
CA GLN A 356 4.61 29.27 -23.35
C GLN A 356 5.97 29.94 -23.15
N LEU A 357 6.99 29.17 -22.75
CA LEU A 357 8.35 29.69 -22.60
C LEU A 357 8.90 30.21 -23.93
N LEU A 358 8.68 29.46 -25.01
CA LEU A 358 9.11 29.85 -26.36
C LEU A 358 8.44 31.17 -26.81
N MET A 359 7.14 31.32 -26.50
CA MET A 359 6.39 32.54 -26.81
C MET A 359 6.83 33.73 -25.95
N ALA A 360 7.22 33.51 -24.69
CA ALA A 360 7.79 34.55 -23.83
C ALA A 360 9.16 35.02 -24.37
N GLN A 361 10.06 34.07 -24.68
CA GLN A 361 11.36 34.38 -25.28
C GLN A 361 11.22 35.14 -26.60
N ALA A 362 10.27 34.76 -27.46
CA ALA A 362 10.02 35.48 -28.71
C ALA A 362 9.54 36.93 -28.49
N ARG A 363 8.76 37.18 -27.43
CA ARG A 363 8.32 38.53 -27.05
C ARG A 363 9.49 39.37 -26.54
N ASP A 364 10.33 38.80 -25.69
CA ASP A 364 11.49 39.49 -25.13
C ASP A 364 12.48 39.87 -26.24
N CYS A 365 12.80 38.93 -27.16
CA CYS A 365 13.62 39.19 -28.34
C CYS A 365 13.04 40.32 -29.23
N HIS A 366 11.72 40.40 -29.38
CA HIS A 366 11.09 41.48 -30.14
C HIS A 366 11.23 42.82 -29.41
N SER A 367 11.04 42.84 -28.10
CA SER A 367 11.15 44.05 -27.28
C SER A 367 12.57 44.60 -27.25
N ASP A 368 13.59 43.75 -27.11
CA ASP A 368 14.99 44.16 -27.13
C ASP A 368 15.41 44.70 -28.49
N ARG A 369 15.00 44.04 -29.58
CA ARG A 369 15.27 44.52 -30.94
C ARG A 369 14.67 45.92 -31.18
N THR A 370 13.43 46.16 -30.77
CA THR A 370 12.82 47.50 -30.87
C THR A 370 13.51 48.54 -29.99
N ARG A 371 14.08 48.13 -28.84
CA ARG A 371 14.80 49.02 -27.93
C ARG A 371 16.17 49.40 -28.49
N GLU A 372 16.92 48.44 -29.01
CA GLU A 372 18.19 48.66 -29.69
C GLU A 372 18.04 49.57 -30.93
N ASP A 373 17.02 49.34 -31.75
CA ASP A 373 16.78 50.16 -32.95
C ASP A 373 16.48 51.62 -32.59
N ARG A 374 15.73 51.87 -31.49
CA ARG A 374 15.50 53.22 -30.96
C ARG A 374 16.79 53.86 -30.45
N TYR A 375 17.64 53.12 -29.73
CA TYR A 375 18.92 53.63 -29.24
C TYR A 375 19.87 53.99 -30.39
N ARG A 376 20.00 53.12 -31.40
CA ARG A 376 20.82 53.42 -32.61
C ARG A 376 20.30 54.65 -33.36
N PHE A 377 18.99 54.81 -33.46
CA PHE A 377 18.39 55.99 -34.08
C PHE A 377 18.71 57.28 -33.30
N LEU A 378 18.57 57.26 -31.97
CA LEU A 378 18.92 58.41 -31.12
C LEU A 378 20.42 58.73 -31.17
N GLN A 379 21.28 57.72 -31.16
CA GLN A 379 22.73 57.88 -31.32
C GLN A 379 23.05 58.56 -32.65
N ARG A 380 22.40 58.14 -33.75
CA ARG A 380 22.61 58.76 -35.06
C ARG A 380 22.14 60.21 -35.13
N LEU A 381 21.02 60.53 -34.49
CA LEU A 381 20.55 61.92 -34.37
C LEU A 381 21.52 62.79 -33.56
N PHE A 382 22.04 62.26 -32.45
CA PHE A 382 23.02 62.96 -31.63
C PHE A 382 24.32 63.25 -32.41
N GLU A 383 24.82 62.26 -33.15
CA GLU A 383 25.97 62.40 -34.04
C GLU A 383 25.77 63.52 -35.06
N LEU A 384 24.59 63.58 -35.70
CA LEU A 384 24.26 64.61 -36.69
C LEU A 384 24.14 66.01 -36.08
N LEU A 385 23.58 66.13 -34.88
CA LEU A 385 23.33 67.43 -34.23
C LEU A 385 24.57 68.02 -33.56
N SER A 386 25.43 67.17 -33.00
CA SER A 386 26.55 67.60 -32.16
C SER A 386 27.93 67.39 -32.80
N ASP A 387 27.99 66.71 -33.95
CA ASP A 387 29.23 66.24 -34.58
C ASP A 387 30.08 65.34 -33.66
N MET A 388 29.42 64.71 -32.67
CA MET A 388 30.03 63.89 -31.62
C MET A 388 29.56 62.44 -31.74
N GLN A 389 30.48 61.50 -31.87
CA GLN A 389 30.21 60.08 -31.72
C GLN A 389 30.40 59.64 -30.27
N ILE A 390 29.49 58.82 -29.77
CA ILE A 390 29.58 58.21 -28.44
C ILE A 390 29.83 56.72 -28.63
N THR A 391 30.86 56.20 -27.98
CA THR A 391 31.11 54.77 -27.84
C THR A 391 31.14 54.44 -26.37
N GLU A 392 30.27 53.53 -25.95
CA GLU A 392 30.30 52.96 -24.60
C GLU A 392 31.36 51.87 -24.54
N VAL A 393 32.22 51.95 -23.53
CA VAL A 393 33.24 50.95 -23.23
C VAL A 393 32.94 50.41 -21.84
N GLU A 394 32.50 49.16 -21.78
CA GLU A 394 32.30 48.43 -20.51
C GLU A 394 33.57 47.64 -20.19
N ASP A 395 34.21 47.97 -19.08
CA ASP A 395 35.16 47.10 -18.38
C ASP A 395 34.51 46.65 -17.05
N ASP A 396 34.96 45.51 -16.50
CA ASP A 396 34.38 44.78 -15.34
C ASP A 396 34.10 45.62 -14.07
N ASN A 397 34.57 46.87 -13.99
CA ASN A 397 34.41 47.75 -12.83
C ASN A 397 33.93 49.19 -13.12
N SER A 398 33.73 49.58 -14.39
CA SER A 398 33.19 50.91 -14.73
C SER A 398 32.72 51.01 -16.18
N ALA A 399 31.53 51.57 -16.42
CA ALA A 399 31.05 51.96 -17.75
C ALA A 399 31.58 53.35 -18.11
N ALA A 400 32.47 53.44 -19.10
CA ALA A 400 33.05 54.70 -19.57
C ALA A 400 32.43 55.09 -20.92
N PHE A 401 32.00 56.35 -21.07
CA PHE A 401 31.55 56.88 -22.35
C PHE A 401 32.68 57.64 -23.02
N VAL A 402 33.11 57.16 -24.19
CA VAL A 402 34.13 57.82 -24.99
C VAL A 402 33.46 58.64 -26.08
N PHE A 403 33.83 59.91 -26.15
CA PHE A 403 33.30 60.89 -27.10
C PHE A 403 34.38 61.23 -28.14
N LEU A 404 33.98 61.31 -29.40
CA LEU A 404 34.83 61.72 -30.51
C LEU A 404 34.13 62.82 -31.32
N HIS A 405 34.72 64.00 -31.37
CA HIS A 405 34.28 65.09 -32.25
C HIS A 405 34.89 64.88 -33.65
N GLN A 406 34.05 64.62 -34.65
CA GLN A 406 34.51 64.11 -35.94
C GLN A 406 35.32 65.15 -36.73
N SER A 407 34.90 66.42 -36.72
CA SER A 407 35.56 67.48 -37.50
C SER A 407 36.87 67.99 -36.92
N THR A 408 37.05 67.95 -35.60
CA THR A 408 38.28 68.45 -34.93
C THR A 408 39.22 67.34 -34.48
N GLY A 409 38.74 66.10 -34.44
CA GLY A 409 39.49 64.95 -33.91
C GLY A 409 39.70 65.01 -32.39
N LEU A 410 38.92 65.83 -31.66
CA LEU A 410 38.93 65.84 -30.20
C LEU A 410 38.31 64.54 -29.68
N LYS A 411 39.05 63.79 -28.86
CA LYS A 411 38.62 62.55 -28.22
C LYS A 411 38.77 62.66 -26.71
N PHE A 412 37.75 62.29 -25.95
CA PHE A 412 37.79 62.32 -24.49
C PHE A 412 36.89 61.22 -23.90
N SER A 413 37.18 60.77 -22.69
CA SER A 413 36.29 59.88 -21.92
C SER A 413 35.58 60.66 -20.82
N LEU A 414 34.34 60.26 -20.54
CA LEU A 414 33.58 60.61 -19.36
C LEU A 414 33.31 59.34 -18.58
N GLU A 415 33.88 59.25 -17.39
CA GLU A 415 33.75 58.12 -16.49
C GLU A 415 32.96 58.55 -15.25
N PRO A 416 31.89 57.83 -14.87
CA PRO A 416 31.21 58.11 -13.61
C PRO A 416 32.17 57.80 -12.46
N VAL A 417 32.36 58.77 -11.56
CA VAL A 417 33.15 58.56 -10.36
C VAL A 417 32.25 57.84 -9.35
N VAL A 418 32.48 56.54 -9.18
CA VAL A 418 31.77 55.73 -8.18
C VAL A 418 32.56 55.79 -6.87
N ASP A 419 32.09 56.62 -5.95
CA ASP A 419 32.61 56.65 -4.58
C ASP A 419 31.95 55.51 -3.76
N PRO A 420 32.71 54.55 -3.20
CA PRO A 420 32.14 53.37 -2.52
C PRO A 420 31.25 53.70 -1.31
N ASP A 421 31.42 54.85 -0.66
CA ASP A 421 30.66 55.22 0.54
C ASP A 421 29.32 55.94 0.24
N THR A 422 29.12 56.45 -0.98
CA THR A 422 27.95 57.29 -1.35
C THR A 422 26.96 56.59 -2.27
N ALA A 423 27.25 55.36 -2.72
CA ALA A 423 26.41 54.57 -3.63
C ALA A 423 24.98 54.27 -3.13
N ARG A 424 24.68 54.54 -1.84
CA ARG A 424 23.37 54.29 -1.22
C ARG A 424 22.43 55.49 -1.13
N ILE A 425 22.85 56.70 -1.49
CA ILE A 425 21.98 57.88 -1.41
C ILE A 425 21.44 58.21 -2.80
N CYS A 426 20.26 57.67 -3.12
CA CYS A 426 19.46 58.12 -4.26
C CYS A 426 19.09 59.60 -4.05
N GLY A 427 19.81 60.52 -4.70
CA GLY A 427 19.53 61.95 -4.67
C GLY A 427 20.75 62.87 -4.66
N GLY A 428 21.98 62.35 -4.54
CA GLY A 428 23.20 63.14 -4.65
C GLY A 428 23.59 63.42 -6.11
N ASP A 429 24.15 64.61 -6.36
CA ASP A 429 24.72 65.01 -7.66
C ASP A 429 25.90 64.08 -8.00
N ARG A 430 25.77 63.28 -9.06
CA ARG A 430 26.79 62.31 -9.46
C ARG A 430 28.00 63.02 -10.06
N GLU A 431 29.20 62.71 -9.59
CA GLU A 431 30.42 63.24 -10.17
C GLU A 431 30.86 62.45 -11.41
N VAL A 432 31.33 63.16 -12.42
CA VAL A 432 31.85 62.61 -13.67
C VAL A 432 33.26 63.12 -13.86
N LYS A 433 34.18 62.20 -14.14
CA LYS A 433 35.57 62.50 -14.47
C LYS A 433 35.72 62.59 -15.98
N PHE A 434 36.21 63.73 -16.44
CA PHE A 434 36.67 63.94 -17.80
C PHE A 434 38.15 63.60 -17.91
N THR A 435 38.49 62.82 -18.93
CA THR A 435 39.87 62.55 -19.31
C THR A 435 40.06 62.86 -20.80
N SER A 436 40.99 63.77 -21.09
CA SER A 436 41.37 64.09 -22.47
C SER A 436 42.19 62.95 -23.06
N LEU A 437 41.72 62.35 -24.16
CA LEU A 437 42.42 61.23 -24.82
C LEU A 437 43.24 61.73 -26.02
N ALA A 438 42.67 62.65 -26.81
CA ALA A 438 43.37 63.30 -27.92
C ALA A 438 42.77 64.68 -28.20
N LEU A 439 43.61 65.71 -28.37
CA LEU A 439 43.14 67.08 -28.62
C LEU A 439 42.89 67.39 -30.11
N GLY A 440 43.34 66.53 -31.02
CA GLY A 440 43.21 66.72 -32.46
C GLY A 440 43.77 68.06 -32.94
N SER A 441 43.04 68.74 -33.82
CA SER A 441 43.40 70.06 -34.38
C SER A 441 43.33 71.21 -33.35
N LEU A 442 42.77 70.96 -32.16
CA LEU A 442 42.62 71.97 -31.11
C LEU A 442 43.84 72.10 -30.21
N ARG A 443 44.94 71.38 -30.46
CA ARG A 443 46.15 71.36 -29.60
C ARG A 443 46.64 72.76 -29.20
N TYR A 444 46.58 73.74 -30.10
CA TYR A 444 47.07 75.10 -29.88
C TYR A 444 46.03 76.07 -29.30
N ILE A 445 44.74 75.72 -29.35
CA ILE A 445 43.61 76.58 -28.95
C ILE A 445 42.94 76.04 -27.66
N ALA A 446 43.15 74.76 -27.34
CA ALA A 446 42.58 74.09 -26.18
C ALA A 446 43.08 74.72 -24.87
N PRO A 447 42.18 75.21 -24.01
CA PRO A 447 42.51 75.73 -22.68
C PRO A 447 43.12 74.65 -21.77
N GLU A 448 43.83 75.05 -20.72
CA GLU A 448 44.49 74.13 -19.77
C GLU A 448 43.52 73.09 -19.17
N TRP A 449 42.30 73.49 -18.81
CA TRP A 449 41.29 72.58 -18.26
C TRP A 449 40.87 71.44 -19.21
N MET A 450 41.10 71.58 -20.53
CA MET A 450 40.80 70.54 -21.53
C MET A 450 41.99 69.59 -21.75
N ARG A 451 43.18 69.96 -21.27
CA ARG A 451 44.41 69.15 -21.37
C ARG A 451 44.57 68.22 -20.17
N GLU A 452 44.04 68.62 -19.02
CA GLU A 452 44.11 67.87 -17.77
C GLU A 452 42.81 67.10 -17.49
N SER A 453 42.87 66.12 -16.60
CA SER A 453 41.67 65.42 -16.13
C SER A 453 40.93 66.26 -15.11
N ILE A 454 39.64 66.49 -15.32
CA ILE A 454 38.80 67.28 -14.40
C ILE A 454 37.62 66.44 -13.92
N THR A 455 37.23 66.60 -12.66
CA THR A 455 36.01 66.01 -12.12
C THR A 455 34.99 67.11 -11.90
N PHE A 456 33.75 66.88 -12.32
CA PHE A 456 32.66 67.85 -12.17
C PHE A 456 31.33 67.13 -11.94
N SER A 457 30.35 67.82 -11.37
CA SER A 457 29.02 67.24 -11.13
C SER A 457 28.23 67.11 -12.44
N ILE A 458 27.42 66.06 -12.59
CA ILE A 458 26.53 65.86 -13.73
C ILE A 458 25.61 67.07 -13.99
N SER A 459 25.21 67.81 -12.95
CA SER A 459 24.42 69.04 -13.10
C SER A 459 25.16 70.15 -13.85
N GLN A 460 26.50 70.09 -13.87
CA GLN A 460 27.38 71.01 -14.59
C GLN A 460 27.67 70.55 -16.04
N ALA A 461 27.24 69.35 -16.43
CA ALA A 461 27.45 68.82 -17.78
C ALA A 461 26.96 69.74 -18.91
N PRO A 462 25.79 70.42 -18.83
CA PRO A 462 25.37 71.35 -19.88
C PRO A 462 26.34 72.51 -20.09
N VAL A 463 26.95 73.02 -19.01
CA VAL A 463 27.95 74.10 -19.09
C VAL A 463 29.24 73.57 -19.69
N PHE A 464 29.66 72.38 -19.27
CA PHE A 464 30.83 71.69 -19.82
C PHE A 464 30.72 71.48 -21.33
N PHE A 465 29.62 70.88 -21.82
CA PHE A 465 29.42 70.65 -23.26
C PHE A 465 29.29 71.95 -24.05
N ARG A 466 28.68 73.00 -23.49
CA ARG A 466 28.64 74.33 -24.13
C ARG A 466 30.03 74.93 -24.28
N ARG A 467 30.92 74.73 -23.30
CA ARG A 467 32.32 75.17 -23.38
C ARG A 467 33.09 74.39 -24.44
N ILE A 468 32.90 73.06 -24.52
CA ILE A 468 33.47 72.25 -25.60
C ILE A 468 33.00 72.76 -26.96
N GLN A 469 31.69 72.97 -27.15
CA GLN A 469 31.13 73.49 -28.41
C GLN A 469 31.70 74.87 -28.78
N THR A 470 31.95 75.73 -27.79
CA THR A 470 32.53 77.06 -28.03
C THR A 470 33.97 76.95 -28.55
N VAL A 471 34.74 75.98 -28.05
CA VAL A 471 36.13 75.74 -28.50
C VAL A 471 36.15 75.03 -29.85
N THR A 472 35.26 74.06 -30.08
CA THR A 472 35.23 73.27 -31.33
C THR A 472 34.66 74.05 -32.51
N ARG A 473 33.72 74.98 -32.29
CA ARG A 473 33.16 75.83 -33.36
C ARG A 473 34.05 77.02 -33.74
N GLY A 474 35.10 77.28 -32.97
CA GLY A 474 35.98 78.43 -33.14
C GLY A 474 35.26 79.75 -32.83
N ARG A 475 35.94 80.67 -32.14
CA ARG A 475 35.54 82.08 -32.21
C ARG A 475 35.74 82.49 -33.67
N SER A 476 34.65 82.79 -34.38
CA SER A 476 34.74 83.73 -35.50
C SER A 476 35.16 85.08 -34.98
#